data_AF-A0A2T9XUT7-F1
#
_entry.id   AF-A0A2T9XUT7-F1
#
_cell.length_a   1.000
_cell.length_b   1.000
_cell.length_c   1.000
_cell.angle_alpha   90.00
_cell.angle_beta   90.00
_cell.angle_gamma   90.00
#
_symmetry.space_group_name_H-M   'P 1'
#
loop_
_entity.id
_entity.type
_entity.pdbx_description
1 polymer ?
#
loop_
_entity_poly.entity_id
_entity_poly.type
_entity_poly.pdbx_seq_one_letter_code
_entity_poly.pdbx_strand_id
1 'polypeptide(L)'
;MRRSRTSTSPGSGRCRAGATGPPSTRGRSPRSRRARSRSRRPRSCARARSTRTRSRRTTCSTRCSTPTSRTPRAAPSCSRAGSTLPSWTRCSRSSTAPSGSAGSTRSVPRSPRSRSAATVGCRSRRVGASREPTHPHTPRDPEHGPGAAPMTDTTKRVRVHHLREAKQRGEKLTMLTAYDAPTARIFDEAGIDMLLVGDSIGNTMLGHATTIPVTVDELIPAVRAVSRSAHRALVVADFPFGSYETGPAQALATGVRFLKEAGAHAVKLEGGRRIAAQVRALTDAGIPVVGHLGFTPQSENTLGGKRVQGRGTQAAEALSADALALQEAGAVAVVLEMVPSDVAARITEILRIPTIGIGAGSDVDGQVLVWLDMAGMGDWSPKFAKQYAQIGRILGEAARAYADDVRAGTFPDAEHSFLT
;
A
#
# COMPACT_ATOMS: atom_id res chain seq x y z
N MET A 1 -4.77 -80.61 -30.99
CA MET A 1 -4.34 -81.91 -30.43
C MET A 1 -4.15 -81.79 -28.90
N ARG A 2 -3.62 -82.84 -28.22
CA ARG A 2 -3.55 -83.02 -26.75
C ARG A 2 -2.83 -81.87 -25.98
N ARG A 3 -3.38 -81.40 -24.84
CA ARG A 3 -3.01 -81.65 -23.39
C ARG A 3 -1.69 -80.99 -22.93
N SER A 4 -1.45 -80.53 -21.68
CA SER A 4 -2.03 -80.73 -20.32
C SER A 4 -1.95 -79.38 -19.53
N ARG A 5 -2.85 -78.94 -18.61
CA ARG A 5 -3.20 -79.44 -17.25
C ARG A 5 -2.03 -79.48 -16.25
N THR A 6 -2.13 -79.13 -14.95
CA THR A 6 -3.17 -78.59 -14.01
C THR A 6 -2.46 -78.14 -12.70
N SER A 7 -2.97 -77.40 -11.70
CA SER A 7 -4.22 -76.66 -11.38
C SER A 7 -3.86 -75.59 -10.29
N THR A 8 -4.62 -75.06 -9.30
CA THR A 8 -5.95 -75.30 -8.67
C THR A 8 -6.41 -74.03 -7.90
N SER A 9 -7.66 -73.96 -7.40
CA SER A 9 -8.18 -72.94 -6.45
C SER A 9 -9.34 -73.55 -5.59
N PRO A 10 -10.39 -72.84 -5.08
CA PRO A 10 -10.44 -72.30 -3.70
C PRO A 10 -11.74 -72.64 -2.89
N GLY A 11 -11.90 -72.04 -1.69
CA GLY A 11 -13.11 -72.04 -0.82
C GLY A 11 -12.76 -72.33 0.66
N SER A 12 -13.56 -72.09 1.73
CA SER A 12 -14.76 -71.26 2.04
C SER A 12 -14.88 -71.21 3.61
N GLY A 13 -15.78 -70.53 4.35
CA GLY A 13 -16.92 -69.65 4.08
C GLY A 13 -17.86 -69.53 5.32
N ARG A 14 -18.91 -68.68 5.28
CA ARG A 14 -20.01 -68.50 6.29
C ARG A 14 -19.69 -67.74 7.61
N CYS A 15 -20.76 -67.36 8.32
CA CYS A 15 -20.81 -66.40 9.44
C CYS A 15 -21.57 -66.95 10.67
N ARG A 16 -21.35 -66.36 11.86
CA ARG A 16 -22.34 -66.27 12.98
C ARG A 16 -21.90 -65.22 14.03
N ALA A 17 -22.75 -64.95 15.01
CA ALA A 17 -22.58 -63.91 16.05
C ALA A 17 -23.06 -64.39 17.44
N GLY A 18 -22.69 -63.68 18.53
CA GLY A 18 -23.43 -63.74 19.80
C GLY A 18 -22.66 -63.75 21.14
N ALA A 19 -22.41 -62.55 21.71
CA ALA A 19 -22.60 -62.13 23.11
C ALA A 19 -22.06 -62.89 24.37
N THR A 20 -21.91 -62.10 25.47
CA THR A 20 -21.63 -62.47 26.90
C THR A 20 -20.19 -62.95 27.21
N GLY A 21 -19.58 -62.72 28.40
CA GLY A 21 -19.98 -62.00 29.63
C GLY A 21 -18.76 -61.56 30.52
N PRO A 22 -18.96 -60.93 31.71
CA PRO A 22 -17.93 -60.19 32.49
C PRO A 22 -17.61 -60.88 33.87
N PRO A 23 -17.14 -60.24 34.99
CA PRO A 23 -16.64 -58.86 35.25
C PRO A 23 -15.42 -58.66 36.19
N SER A 24 -14.87 -57.44 36.19
CA SER A 24 -14.26 -56.73 37.35
C SER A 24 -14.35 -55.19 37.14
N THR A 25 -14.33 -54.21 38.06
CA THR A 25 -14.11 -54.05 39.53
C THR A 25 -12.64 -53.97 40.03
N ARG A 26 -12.25 -53.07 40.95
CA ARG A 26 -12.86 -51.86 41.58
C ARG A 26 -11.72 -50.93 42.09
N GLY A 27 -11.93 -49.60 42.11
CA GLY A 27 -11.04 -48.63 42.79
C GLY A 27 -11.59 -47.20 42.72
N ARG A 28 -11.68 -46.46 43.84
CA ARG A 28 -12.46 -45.21 43.90
C ARG A 28 -12.07 -44.22 45.01
N SER A 29 -12.02 -42.93 44.67
CA SER A 29 -12.45 -41.81 45.53
C SER A 29 -11.50 -41.41 46.71
N PRO A 30 -11.79 -40.38 47.55
CA PRO A 30 -11.53 -38.97 47.22
C PRO A 30 -10.87 -38.16 48.37
N ARG A 31 -10.70 -36.83 48.21
CA ARG A 31 -10.70 -35.86 49.33
C ARG A 31 -11.17 -34.45 48.91
N SER A 32 -11.46 -33.58 49.89
CA SER A 32 -12.29 -32.37 49.72
C SER A 32 -12.08 -31.31 50.83
N ARG A 33 -12.84 -30.19 50.79
CA ARG A 33 -12.89 -29.01 51.71
C ARG A 33 -11.94 -27.86 51.34
N ARG A 34 -12.22 -26.56 51.60
CA ARG A 34 -13.37 -25.78 52.18
C ARG A 34 -13.30 -24.36 51.55
N ALA A 35 -14.34 -23.72 51.01
CA ALA A 35 -15.59 -23.17 51.59
C ALA A 35 -15.47 -21.77 52.28
N ARG A 36 -16.11 -20.74 51.67
CA ARG A 36 -16.65 -19.43 52.17
C ARG A 36 -16.59 -18.36 51.05
N SER A 37 -17.42 -17.32 50.95
CA SER A 37 -18.85 -17.11 51.31
C SER A 37 -19.32 -15.71 50.82
N ARG A 38 -20.64 -15.49 50.70
CA ARG A 38 -21.35 -14.20 50.42
C ARG A 38 -21.31 -13.70 48.95
N SER A 39 -22.18 -12.77 48.54
CA SER A 39 -23.65 -12.86 48.32
C SER A 39 -24.19 -11.51 47.76
N ARG A 40 -25.48 -11.50 47.31
CA ARG A 40 -26.33 -10.34 46.91
C ARG A 40 -26.11 -9.67 45.54
N ARG A 41 -27.11 -9.87 44.67
CA ARG A 41 -27.73 -8.87 43.75
C ARG A 41 -28.81 -8.06 44.52
N PRO A 42 -29.50 -7.04 43.95
CA PRO A 42 -29.10 -6.00 42.98
C PRO A 42 -29.66 -4.57 43.31
N ARG A 43 -29.41 -3.58 42.44
CA ARG A 43 -30.18 -2.33 42.16
C ARG A 43 -30.57 -1.35 43.30
N SER A 44 -30.21 -0.07 43.13
CA SER A 44 -31.01 1.11 43.52
C SER A 44 -30.66 2.32 42.63
N CYS A 45 -31.36 3.46 42.78
CA CYS A 45 -31.28 4.61 41.85
C CYS A 45 -30.92 5.95 42.52
N ALA A 46 -30.14 6.79 41.83
CA ALA A 46 -30.10 8.25 42.01
C ALA A 46 -29.87 8.89 40.61
N ARG A 47 -30.82 9.64 40.05
CA ARG A 47 -31.10 11.08 40.27
C ARG A 47 -29.91 12.00 39.95
N ALA A 48 -29.90 12.50 38.71
CA ALA A 48 -29.48 13.86 38.39
C ALA A 48 -30.68 14.62 37.80
N ARG A 49 -30.79 15.94 38.02
CA ARG A 49 -31.85 16.78 37.46
C ARG A 49 -31.34 17.54 36.23
N SER A 50 -32.15 17.62 35.18
CA SER A 50 -32.11 18.72 34.21
C SER A 50 -33.54 19.10 33.82
N THR A 51 -33.76 20.34 33.42
CA THR A 51 -35.09 20.98 33.40
C THR A 51 -35.86 20.79 32.10
N ARG A 52 -37.18 20.52 32.24
CA ARG A 52 -38.15 20.65 31.14
C ARG A 52 -38.58 22.11 31.01
N THR A 53 -38.31 22.74 29.87
CA THR A 53 -39.27 23.68 29.26
C THR A 53 -40.25 22.92 28.37
N ARG A 54 -41.39 23.53 28.01
CA ARG A 54 -42.62 22.80 27.67
C ARG A 54 -43.45 23.47 26.57
N SER A 55 -43.52 22.83 25.40
CA SER A 55 -44.59 23.00 24.41
C SER A 55 -45.03 21.60 23.96
N ARG A 56 -46.23 21.12 24.31
CA ARG A 56 -47.46 21.14 23.47
C ARG A 56 -47.18 20.52 22.09
N ARG A 57 -47.63 19.27 21.86
CA ARG A 57 -48.94 18.87 21.26
C ARG A 57 -48.98 19.16 19.74
N THR A 58 -49.46 18.28 18.85
CA THR A 58 -50.44 17.19 19.02
C THR A 58 -50.28 16.09 17.95
N THR A 59 -51.00 14.95 18.07
CA THR A 59 -51.40 13.99 16.98
C THR A 59 -50.29 13.41 16.10
N CYS A 60 -50.04 12.09 16.01
CA CYS A 60 -50.87 10.90 15.78
C CYS A 60 -50.43 10.22 14.47
N SER A 61 -50.36 8.90 14.56
CA SER A 61 -50.30 7.89 13.50
C SER A 61 -51.45 8.04 12.46
N THR A 62 -51.49 7.34 11.31
CA THR A 62 -51.08 5.94 11.09
C THR A 62 -50.96 5.56 9.59
N ARG A 63 -50.11 4.56 9.28
CA ARG A 63 -50.18 3.55 8.17
C ARG A 63 -50.41 3.98 6.70
N CYS A 64 -49.43 3.55 5.89
CA CYS A 64 -49.56 2.80 4.62
C CYS A 64 -50.80 2.97 3.71
N SER A 65 -50.55 3.35 2.46
CA SER A 65 -51.19 2.76 1.27
C SER A 65 -50.29 2.94 0.03
N THR A 66 -50.02 1.86 -0.69
CA THR A 66 -49.55 1.86 -2.10
C THR A 66 -50.61 1.09 -2.90
N PRO A 67 -50.84 1.41 -4.19
CA PRO A 67 -50.10 0.69 -5.23
C PRO A 67 -49.82 1.46 -6.55
N THR A 68 -48.76 1.00 -7.26
CA THR A 68 -48.57 0.93 -8.75
C THR A 68 -49.30 1.92 -9.69
N SER A 69 -48.64 2.56 -10.66
CA SER A 69 -48.15 1.87 -11.88
C SER A 69 -47.58 2.84 -12.96
N ARG A 70 -47.03 2.27 -14.05
CA ARG A 70 -46.85 2.84 -15.41
C ARG A 70 -45.86 3.99 -15.68
N THR A 71 -44.74 3.62 -16.31
CA THR A 71 -44.16 4.28 -17.50
C THR A 71 -44.67 3.56 -18.77
N PRO A 72 -44.26 3.86 -20.03
CA PRO A 72 -43.51 5.01 -20.57
C PRO A 72 -44.20 5.69 -21.80
N ARG A 73 -43.64 6.81 -22.30
CA ARG A 73 -43.66 7.19 -23.75
C ARG A 73 -42.63 8.30 -24.04
N ALA A 74 -42.35 8.58 -25.31
CA ALA A 74 -41.22 9.42 -25.75
C ALA A 74 -41.58 10.31 -26.97
N ALA A 75 -40.77 11.38 -27.17
CA ALA A 75 -40.70 12.26 -28.36
C ALA A 75 -41.95 13.14 -28.66
N PRO A 76 -41.85 14.23 -29.46
CA PRO A 76 -40.72 14.67 -30.31
C PRO A 76 -40.24 16.13 -30.09
N SER A 77 -39.44 16.63 -31.04
CA SER A 77 -38.73 17.91 -31.09
C SER A 77 -39.55 19.12 -31.57
N CYS A 78 -39.12 20.36 -31.24
CA CYS A 78 -38.78 21.40 -32.25
C CYS A 78 -38.09 22.68 -31.72
N SER A 79 -37.13 23.19 -32.53
CA SER A 79 -36.72 24.58 -32.83
C SER A 79 -36.74 25.75 -31.79
N ARG A 80 -35.61 26.50 -31.73
CA ARG A 80 -35.43 28.00 -31.70
C ARG A 80 -36.21 28.83 -30.62
N ALA A 81 -35.69 29.87 -29.96
CA ALA A 81 -34.58 30.80 -30.22
C ALA A 81 -34.18 31.61 -28.95
N GLY A 82 -33.03 32.31 -28.99
CA GLY A 82 -32.61 33.30 -27.97
C GLY A 82 -31.98 32.71 -26.70
N SER A 83 -31.18 33.44 -25.91
CA SER A 83 -30.60 34.78 -26.09
C SER A 83 -29.34 34.97 -25.23
N THR A 84 -28.62 36.09 -25.44
CA THR A 84 -27.75 36.78 -24.46
C THR A 84 -26.62 35.98 -23.76
N LEU A 85 -25.41 36.08 -24.31
CA LEU A 85 -24.16 35.99 -23.54
C LEU A 85 -23.92 37.31 -22.76
N PRO A 86 -23.41 37.27 -21.52
CA PRO A 86 -22.82 38.44 -20.88
C PRO A 86 -21.45 38.77 -21.48
N SER A 87 -21.20 40.06 -21.78
CA SER A 87 -19.93 40.55 -22.28
C SER A 87 -18.88 40.67 -21.17
N TRP A 88 -17.65 40.20 -21.43
CA TRP A 88 -16.49 40.52 -20.60
C TRP A 88 -15.93 41.89 -21.01
N THR A 89 -15.83 42.81 -20.05
CA THR A 89 -15.42 44.19 -20.29
C THR A 89 -13.94 44.29 -20.65
N ARG A 90 -13.64 44.85 -21.83
CA ARG A 90 -12.28 45.25 -22.22
C ARG A 90 -11.79 46.37 -21.31
N CYS A 91 -10.64 46.20 -20.67
CA CYS A 91 -9.82 47.31 -20.19
C CYS A 91 -8.43 47.21 -20.82
N SER A 92 -7.96 48.29 -21.44
CA SER A 92 -6.74 48.31 -22.26
C SER A 92 -5.79 49.40 -21.81
N ARG A 93 -4.53 49.05 -21.53
CA ARG A 93 -3.38 49.97 -21.58
C ARG A 93 -2.18 49.27 -22.20
N SER A 94 -1.36 50.05 -22.89
CA SER A 94 -0.30 49.60 -23.79
C SER A 94 1.02 50.31 -23.48
N SER A 95 2.13 49.58 -23.47
CA SER A 95 3.47 50.17 -23.54
C SER A 95 4.52 49.15 -23.99
N THR A 96 4.88 49.25 -25.28
CA THR A 96 6.25 49.12 -25.85
C THR A 96 7.26 48.13 -25.21
N ALA A 97 7.66 47.14 -26.00
CA ALA A 97 9.04 46.64 -25.99
C ALA A 97 9.98 47.59 -26.77
N PRO A 98 11.31 47.39 -26.68
CA PRO A 98 12.12 47.34 -27.90
C PRO A 98 12.96 46.06 -28.02
N SER A 99 13.63 45.88 -29.14
CA SER A 99 14.31 44.65 -29.57
C SER A 99 15.83 44.82 -29.73
N GLY A 100 16.55 43.67 -29.78
CA GLY A 100 17.98 43.57 -30.09
C GLY A 100 18.76 42.80 -29.02
N SER A 101 19.87 42.13 -29.33
CA SER A 101 20.40 41.67 -30.63
C SER A 101 21.41 40.54 -30.35
N ALA A 102 21.72 39.69 -31.34
CA ALA A 102 22.63 38.56 -31.15
C ALA A 102 24.09 38.94 -31.46
N GLY A 103 25.06 38.40 -30.70
CA GLY A 103 26.47 38.38 -31.14
C GLY A 103 27.53 38.16 -30.06
N SER A 104 28.68 37.65 -30.53
CA SER A 104 30.00 37.62 -29.88
C SER A 104 30.26 36.69 -28.69
N THR A 105 31.02 35.64 -28.97
CA THR A 105 31.81 34.85 -28.01
C THR A 105 33.07 35.62 -27.57
N ARG A 106 33.54 35.45 -26.31
CA ARG A 106 34.98 35.16 -26.07
C ARG A 106 35.40 34.75 -24.64
N SER A 107 36.28 33.73 -24.64
CA SER A 107 37.43 33.49 -23.73
C SER A 107 37.35 33.75 -22.22
N VAL A 108 37.37 32.64 -21.48
CA VAL A 108 37.95 32.50 -20.13
C VAL A 108 39.46 32.80 -20.13
N PRO A 109 40.00 33.52 -19.13
CA PRO A 109 41.40 33.41 -18.71
C PRO A 109 41.56 32.38 -17.58
N ARG A 110 42.70 31.67 -17.52
CA ARG A 110 42.96 30.55 -16.60
C ARG A 110 44.27 30.78 -15.84
N SER A 111 44.43 30.08 -14.71
CA SER A 111 45.67 29.89 -13.92
C SER A 111 46.06 31.01 -12.92
N PRO A 112 46.97 30.74 -11.95
CA PRO A 112 47.45 29.44 -11.46
C PRO A 112 47.31 29.24 -9.94
N ARG A 113 47.64 28.01 -9.51
CA ARG A 113 47.76 27.52 -8.13
C ARG A 113 48.66 28.40 -7.24
N SER A 114 48.33 28.46 -5.96
CA SER A 114 49.33 28.32 -4.89
C SER A 114 48.74 27.49 -3.73
N ARG A 115 49.59 26.71 -3.05
CA ARG A 115 49.30 26.09 -1.75
C ARG A 115 50.08 26.84 -0.69
N SER A 116 49.50 27.06 0.47
CA SER A 116 50.28 27.08 1.72
C SER A 116 49.38 26.70 2.89
N ALA A 117 49.92 25.92 3.83
CA ALA A 117 49.29 25.63 5.11
C ALA A 117 50.11 26.31 6.20
N ALA A 118 49.46 27.12 7.04
CA ALA A 118 50.12 27.85 8.13
C ALA A 118 49.74 27.22 9.48
N THR A 119 50.56 26.28 9.94
CA THR A 119 50.40 25.67 11.27
C THR A 119 50.87 26.64 12.35
N VAL A 120 49.96 27.11 13.21
CA VAL A 120 50.31 27.88 14.42
C VAL A 120 50.06 27.01 15.64
N GLY A 121 51.14 26.52 16.25
CA GLY A 121 51.10 25.87 17.57
C GLY A 121 51.50 26.83 18.68
N CYS A 122 50.79 26.79 19.81
CA CYS A 122 51.22 27.44 21.05
C CYS A 122 51.25 26.42 22.19
N ARG A 123 52.12 26.64 23.19
CA ARG A 123 52.55 25.61 24.14
C ARG A 123 51.86 25.69 25.51
N SER A 124 51.40 24.53 25.99
CA SER A 124 51.47 24.02 27.37
C SER A 124 51.24 24.95 28.58
N ARG A 125 50.37 24.49 29.48
CA ARG A 125 50.76 24.30 30.90
C ARG A 125 50.34 22.91 31.37
N ARG A 126 51.13 22.33 32.28
CA ARG A 126 50.81 21.10 33.03
C ARG A 126 50.55 21.46 34.48
N VAL A 127 49.54 20.83 35.08
CA VAL A 127 49.53 20.40 36.48
C VAL A 127 49.00 18.96 36.45
N GLY A 128 49.47 18.07 37.33
CA GLY A 128 49.08 16.67 37.30
C GLY A 128 49.03 16.05 38.70
N ALA A 129 48.25 14.97 38.82
CA ALA A 129 48.24 14.08 39.97
C ALA A 129 48.14 12.63 39.47
N SER A 130 49.04 11.80 39.96
CA SER A 130 49.29 10.42 39.52
C SER A 130 48.27 9.39 40.01
N ARG A 131 48.02 8.36 39.20
CA ARG A 131 47.94 6.95 39.65
C ARG A 131 48.30 5.99 38.50
N GLU A 132 48.83 4.83 38.87
CA GLU A 132 49.48 3.85 37.96
C GLU A 132 48.55 2.69 37.54
N PRO A 133 48.96 1.82 36.59
CA PRO A 133 48.03 1.29 35.58
C PRO A 133 47.53 -0.14 35.80
N THR A 134 46.51 -0.50 35.03
CA THR A 134 46.17 -1.89 34.68
C THR A 134 46.43 -2.14 33.18
N HIS A 135 46.69 -3.40 32.82
CA HIS A 135 47.22 -3.76 31.50
C HIS A 135 46.23 -3.56 30.32
N PRO A 136 46.75 -3.29 29.10
CA PRO A 136 45.92 -2.94 27.96
C PRO A 136 45.21 -4.16 27.34
N HIS A 137 43.92 -4.00 27.02
CA HIS A 137 43.25 -4.87 26.07
C HIS A 137 43.71 -4.53 24.65
N THR A 138 44.35 -5.49 23.98
CA THR A 138 44.65 -5.39 22.55
C THR A 138 43.38 -5.57 21.71
N PRO A 139 43.11 -4.70 20.72
CA PRO A 139 42.12 -5.00 19.69
C PRO A 139 42.53 -6.24 18.90
N ARG A 140 41.56 -7.11 18.57
CA ARG A 140 41.74 -8.16 17.56
C ARG A 140 41.01 -7.73 16.30
N ASP A 141 41.76 -7.59 15.21
CA ASP A 141 41.21 -7.47 13.86
C ASP A 141 40.67 -8.84 13.35
N PRO A 142 39.78 -8.85 12.33
CA PRO A 142 38.74 -9.86 12.26
C PRO A 142 39.09 -11.14 11.48
N GLU A 143 38.62 -12.27 11.99
CA GLU A 143 38.53 -13.52 11.23
C GLU A 143 37.59 -13.34 10.02
N HIS A 144 38.13 -13.59 8.83
CA HIS A 144 37.36 -13.47 7.59
C HIS A 144 36.45 -14.70 7.41
N GLY A 145 35.16 -14.54 7.71
CA GLY A 145 34.14 -15.47 7.24
C GLY A 145 34.08 -15.49 5.70
N PRO A 146 33.57 -16.58 5.08
CA PRO A 146 33.46 -16.69 3.63
C PRO A 146 32.62 -15.52 3.07
N GLY A 147 33.17 -14.81 2.10
CA GLY A 147 32.67 -13.50 1.68
C GLY A 147 31.21 -13.53 1.26
N ALA A 148 30.43 -12.58 1.79
CA ALA A 148 29.13 -12.25 1.22
C ALA A 148 29.31 -11.90 -0.27
N ALA A 149 28.41 -12.40 -1.12
CA ALA A 149 28.44 -12.10 -2.55
C ALA A 149 28.43 -10.57 -2.76
N PRO A 150 29.20 -10.04 -3.73
CA PRO A 150 29.31 -8.60 -3.92
C PRO A 150 27.93 -8.00 -4.19
N MET A 151 27.52 -7.03 -3.36
CA MET A 151 26.27 -6.32 -3.56
C MET A 151 26.25 -5.72 -4.97
N THR A 152 25.30 -6.17 -5.79
CA THR A 152 25.17 -5.74 -7.17
C THR A 152 24.87 -4.23 -7.21
N ASP A 153 25.55 -3.54 -8.12
CA ASP A 153 25.51 -2.08 -8.30
C ASP A 153 24.11 -1.46 -8.10
N THR A 154 23.89 -0.93 -6.90
CA THR A 154 22.59 -0.44 -6.43
C THR A 154 22.17 0.89 -7.06
N THR A 155 23.05 1.52 -7.85
CA THR A 155 22.85 2.89 -8.39
C THR A 155 21.91 2.95 -9.60
N LYS A 156 21.59 1.81 -10.22
CA LYS A 156 20.79 1.76 -11.46
C LYS A 156 19.28 1.77 -11.18
N ARG A 157 18.57 2.73 -11.79
CA ARG A 157 17.10 2.87 -11.70
C ARG A 157 16.38 1.60 -12.16
N VAL A 158 15.43 1.12 -11.35
CA VAL A 158 14.54 -0.01 -11.64
C VAL A 158 13.66 0.31 -12.85
N ARG A 159 13.61 -0.63 -13.80
CA ARG A 159 12.84 -0.55 -15.04
C ARG A 159 12.00 -1.81 -15.21
N VAL A 160 11.00 -1.73 -16.09
CA VAL A 160 10.07 -2.82 -16.44
C VAL A 160 10.78 -4.17 -16.69
N HIS A 161 11.91 -4.17 -17.41
CA HIS A 161 12.63 -5.42 -17.70
C HIS A 161 13.26 -6.05 -16.45
N HIS A 162 13.81 -5.24 -15.52
CA HIS A 162 14.34 -5.74 -14.25
C HIS A 162 13.28 -6.51 -13.43
N LEU A 163 12.00 -6.13 -13.52
CA LEU A 163 10.92 -6.83 -12.80
C LEU A 163 10.73 -8.28 -13.30
N ARG A 164 10.77 -8.45 -14.63
CA ARG A 164 10.69 -9.78 -15.27
C ARG A 164 11.96 -10.60 -15.00
N GLU A 165 13.11 -9.96 -15.02
CA GLU A 165 14.39 -10.61 -14.71
C GLU A 165 14.48 -11.05 -13.25
N ALA A 166 13.99 -10.25 -12.30
CA ALA A 166 13.91 -10.63 -10.89
C ALA A 166 13.09 -11.92 -10.71
N LYS A 167 11.90 -11.99 -11.33
CA LYS A 167 11.10 -13.25 -11.41
C LYS A 167 11.91 -14.41 -11.99
N GLN A 168 12.61 -14.19 -13.10
CA GLN A 168 13.44 -15.23 -13.74
C GLN A 168 14.63 -15.70 -12.87
N ARG A 169 15.13 -14.85 -11.97
CA ARG A 169 16.16 -15.20 -10.97
C ARG A 169 15.60 -15.70 -9.63
N GLY A 170 14.27 -15.68 -9.44
CA GLY A 170 13.61 -16.00 -8.16
C GLY A 170 13.75 -14.92 -7.08
N GLU A 171 14.23 -13.73 -7.45
CA GLU A 171 14.42 -12.59 -6.54
C GLU A 171 13.07 -11.94 -6.20
N LYS A 172 12.81 -11.74 -4.90
CA LYS A 172 11.54 -11.17 -4.44
C LYS A 172 11.55 -9.64 -4.54
N LEU A 173 10.64 -9.11 -5.37
CA LEU A 173 10.46 -7.66 -5.58
C LEU A 173 9.85 -6.98 -4.35
N THR A 174 10.38 -5.81 -3.99
CA THR A 174 9.88 -4.99 -2.89
C THR A 174 9.05 -3.81 -3.38
N MET A 175 7.87 -3.60 -2.79
CA MET A 175 7.03 -2.44 -3.06
C MET A 175 6.47 -1.86 -1.75
N LEU A 176 6.46 -0.55 -1.64
CA LEU A 176 5.75 0.19 -0.59
C LEU A 176 4.91 1.28 -1.22
N THR A 177 3.83 1.70 -0.55
CA THR A 177 3.19 2.97 -0.95
C THR A 177 4.05 4.17 -0.57
N ALA A 178 3.93 5.27 -1.31
CA ALA A 178 4.52 6.55 -0.97
C ALA A 178 3.65 7.68 -1.54
N TYR A 179 3.59 8.83 -0.87
CA TYR A 179 2.71 9.93 -1.28
C TYR A 179 3.38 11.32 -1.23
N ASP A 180 4.61 11.39 -0.71
CA ASP A 180 5.35 12.61 -0.44
C ASP A 180 6.85 12.47 -0.74
N ALA A 181 7.55 13.60 -0.79
CA ALA A 181 8.96 13.65 -1.18
C ALA A 181 9.95 13.12 -0.12
N PRO A 182 9.81 13.41 1.19
CA PRO A 182 10.64 12.79 2.24
C PRO A 182 10.51 11.26 2.31
N THR A 183 9.29 10.73 2.39
CA THR A 183 9.03 9.28 2.50
C THR A 183 9.57 8.54 1.27
N ALA A 184 9.34 9.09 0.07
CA ALA A 184 9.87 8.50 -1.15
C ALA A 184 11.40 8.41 -1.15
N ARG A 185 12.12 9.44 -0.68
CA ARG A 185 13.58 9.42 -0.61
C ARG A 185 14.07 8.33 0.35
N ILE A 186 13.50 8.24 1.54
CA ILE A 186 13.89 7.26 2.56
C ILE A 186 13.72 5.83 2.03
N PHE A 187 12.64 5.55 1.30
CA PHE A 187 12.40 4.22 0.71
C PHE A 187 13.28 3.94 -0.52
N ASP A 188 13.62 4.96 -1.31
CA ASP A 188 14.55 4.86 -2.44
C ASP A 188 15.99 4.54 -1.96
N GLU A 189 16.46 5.25 -0.93
CA GLU A 189 17.74 5.03 -0.25
C GLU A 189 17.80 3.68 0.49
N ALA A 190 16.67 3.22 1.06
CA ALA A 190 16.53 1.88 1.63
C ALA A 190 16.47 0.75 0.59
N GLY A 191 16.52 1.06 -0.71
CA GLY A 191 16.59 0.06 -1.78
C GLY A 191 15.26 -0.57 -2.18
N ILE A 192 14.12 0.05 -1.88
CA ILE A 192 12.80 -0.43 -2.34
C ILE A 192 12.73 -0.37 -3.88
N ASP A 193 12.21 -1.42 -4.52
CA ASP A 193 12.24 -1.54 -5.98
C ASP A 193 11.14 -0.75 -6.68
N MET A 194 9.97 -0.65 -6.06
CA MET A 194 8.81 0.05 -6.61
C MET A 194 8.11 0.90 -5.55
N LEU A 195 7.71 2.12 -5.92
CA LEU A 195 6.93 3.01 -5.04
C LEU A 195 5.54 3.21 -5.64
N LEU A 196 4.50 2.79 -4.90
CA LEU A 196 3.11 2.93 -5.34
C LEU A 196 2.48 4.19 -4.75
N VAL A 197 2.15 5.15 -5.61
CA VAL A 197 1.32 6.29 -5.23
C VAL A 197 -0.14 5.90 -5.42
N GLY A 198 -0.65 5.20 -4.40
CA GLY A 198 -1.93 4.51 -4.44
C GLY A 198 -3.14 5.38 -4.11
N ASP A 199 -4.33 4.99 -4.59
CA ASP A 199 -5.61 5.63 -4.21
C ASP A 199 -5.93 5.50 -2.70
N SER A 200 -5.29 4.53 -2.02
CA SER A 200 -5.13 4.44 -0.57
C SER A 200 -4.67 5.73 0.13
N ILE A 201 -4.14 6.73 -0.59
CA ILE A 201 -3.97 8.12 -0.11
C ILE A 201 -5.26 8.70 0.48
N GLY A 202 -6.42 8.35 -0.09
CA GLY A 202 -7.74 8.78 0.38
C GLY A 202 -7.97 8.41 1.83
N ASN A 203 -7.74 7.15 2.18
CA ASN A 203 -7.86 6.69 3.56
C ASN A 203 -6.73 7.20 4.47
N THR A 204 -5.49 7.18 3.98
CA THR A 204 -4.29 7.34 4.84
C THR A 204 -3.85 8.77 5.07
N MET A 205 -4.13 9.67 4.12
CA MET A 205 -3.71 11.09 4.17
C MET A 205 -4.90 12.06 4.10
N LEU A 206 -5.96 11.72 3.35
CA LEU A 206 -7.12 12.61 3.15
C LEU A 206 -8.31 12.29 4.09
N GLY A 207 -8.16 11.32 4.99
CA GLY A 207 -9.16 10.96 6.00
C GLY A 207 -10.51 10.46 5.45
N HIS A 208 -10.56 10.05 4.18
CA HIS A 208 -11.76 9.49 3.57
C HIS A 208 -12.09 8.12 4.17
N ALA A 209 -13.39 7.78 4.21
CA ALA A 209 -13.83 6.45 4.65
C ALA A 209 -13.37 5.33 3.69
N THR A 210 -13.26 5.63 2.39
CA THR A 210 -12.90 4.68 1.32
C THR A 210 -12.12 5.39 0.19
N THR A 211 -11.60 4.65 -0.80
CA THR A 211 -10.80 5.26 -1.89
C THR A 211 -11.64 5.84 -3.04
N ILE A 212 -12.95 5.55 -3.09
CA ILE A 212 -13.88 5.99 -4.14
C ILE A 212 -13.90 7.51 -4.40
N PRO A 213 -13.76 8.41 -3.39
CA PRO A 213 -13.81 9.86 -3.64
C PRO A 213 -12.54 10.44 -4.27
N VAL A 214 -11.42 9.70 -4.28
CA VAL A 214 -10.11 10.21 -4.71
C VAL A 214 -10.10 10.53 -6.20
N THR A 215 -9.57 11.69 -6.57
CA THR A 215 -9.50 12.16 -7.95
C THR A 215 -8.09 12.07 -8.55
N VAL A 216 -8.01 12.13 -9.88
CA VAL A 216 -6.74 12.22 -10.62
C VAL A 216 -5.95 13.47 -10.21
N ASP A 217 -6.64 14.57 -9.95
CA ASP A 217 -6.04 15.86 -9.60
C ASP A 217 -5.51 15.92 -8.15
N GLU A 218 -6.00 15.07 -7.24
CA GLU A 218 -5.42 14.87 -5.90
C GLU A 218 -4.20 13.94 -5.92
N LEU A 219 -4.18 12.94 -6.80
CA LEU A 219 -3.04 12.02 -6.95
C LEU A 219 -1.86 12.66 -7.71
N ILE A 220 -2.10 13.52 -8.70
CA ILE A 220 -1.03 14.15 -9.51
C ILE A 220 0.03 14.90 -8.66
N PRO A 221 -0.32 15.71 -7.64
CA PRO A 221 0.66 16.33 -6.73
C PRO A 221 1.51 15.31 -5.97
N ALA A 222 0.89 14.24 -5.44
CA ALA A 222 1.60 13.17 -4.73
C ALA A 222 2.55 12.40 -5.64
N VAL A 223 2.07 11.99 -6.84
CA VAL A 223 2.88 11.33 -7.86
C VAL A 223 4.07 12.21 -8.28
N ARG A 224 3.85 13.53 -8.39
CA ARG A 224 4.90 14.50 -8.73
C ARG A 224 5.93 14.68 -7.61
N ALA A 225 5.53 14.58 -6.34
CA ALA A 225 6.46 14.62 -5.20
C ALA A 225 7.33 13.35 -5.18
N VAL A 226 6.71 12.17 -5.26
CA VAL A 226 7.40 10.87 -5.23
C VAL A 226 8.33 10.70 -6.42
N SER A 227 7.88 11.00 -7.65
CA SER A 227 8.68 10.86 -8.89
C SER A 227 9.88 11.81 -8.97
N ARG A 228 9.91 12.88 -8.17
CA ARG A 228 11.06 13.80 -8.04
C ARG A 228 12.07 13.38 -6.97
N SER A 229 11.65 12.59 -5.98
CA SER A 229 12.52 12.05 -4.93
C SER A 229 13.07 10.66 -5.21
N ALA A 230 12.36 9.85 -6.00
CA ALA A 230 12.82 8.51 -6.36
C ALA A 230 13.95 8.59 -7.40
N HIS A 231 15.17 8.21 -7.02
CA HIS A 231 16.32 8.10 -7.90
C HIS A 231 16.45 6.69 -8.48
N ARG A 232 16.26 5.65 -7.66
CA ARG A 232 16.31 4.22 -8.00
C ARG A 232 14.95 3.61 -8.34
N ALA A 233 13.90 3.85 -7.57
CA ALA A 233 12.68 3.04 -7.59
C ALA A 233 11.79 3.28 -8.84
N LEU A 234 11.06 2.24 -9.23
CA LEU A 234 10.02 2.33 -10.24
C LEU A 234 8.73 2.90 -9.61
N VAL A 235 8.55 4.22 -9.70
CA VAL A 235 7.29 4.88 -9.29
C VAL A 235 6.12 4.46 -10.17
N VAL A 236 5.07 3.93 -9.54
CA VAL A 236 3.79 3.52 -10.12
C VAL A 236 2.69 4.44 -9.57
N ALA A 237 1.83 4.99 -10.43
CA ALA A 237 0.67 5.78 -10.01
C ALA A 237 -0.63 4.97 -10.14
N ASP A 238 -1.50 4.99 -9.14
CA ASP A 238 -2.84 4.41 -9.30
C ASP A 238 -3.72 5.27 -10.21
N PHE A 239 -4.56 4.59 -11.00
CA PHE A 239 -5.75 5.21 -11.57
C PHE A 239 -6.87 5.13 -10.52
N PRO A 240 -7.40 6.26 -10.04
CA PRO A 240 -8.53 6.25 -9.12
C PRO A 240 -9.83 5.83 -9.80
N PHE A 241 -10.83 5.50 -8.99
CA PHE A 241 -12.16 5.11 -9.45
C PHE A 241 -12.77 6.16 -10.41
N GLY A 242 -13.44 5.68 -11.45
CA GLY A 242 -14.11 6.50 -12.47
C GLY A 242 -13.18 7.10 -13.53
N SER A 243 -11.86 6.85 -13.48
CA SER A 243 -10.87 7.45 -14.41
C SER A 243 -10.50 6.59 -15.63
N TYR A 244 -11.04 5.38 -15.76
CA TYR A 244 -10.71 4.43 -16.85
C TYR A 244 -11.85 3.51 -17.30
N GLU A 245 -12.92 3.42 -16.52
CA GLU A 245 -14.00 2.45 -16.67
C GLU A 245 -14.91 2.75 -17.87
N THR A 246 -14.93 4.00 -18.37
CA THR A 246 -15.68 4.38 -19.58
C THR A 246 -15.08 3.74 -20.84
N GLY A 247 -13.78 3.44 -20.84
CA GLY A 247 -13.12 2.71 -21.92
C GLY A 247 -11.69 3.15 -22.23
N PRO A 248 -11.06 2.56 -23.27
CA PRO A 248 -9.64 2.71 -23.56
C PRO A 248 -9.18 4.15 -23.80
N ALA A 249 -10.00 4.98 -24.44
CA ALA A 249 -9.68 6.39 -24.70
C ALA A 249 -9.59 7.22 -23.40
N GLN A 250 -10.45 6.93 -22.41
CA GLN A 250 -10.40 7.57 -21.09
C GLN A 250 -9.14 7.15 -20.34
N ALA A 251 -8.88 5.83 -20.28
CA ALA A 251 -7.71 5.27 -19.62
C ALA A 251 -6.40 5.84 -20.20
N LEU A 252 -6.29 5.93 -21.53
CA LEU A 252 -5.12 6.52 -22.20
C LEU A 252 -4.95 8.00 -21.86
N ALA A 253 -6.03 8.79 -21.85
CA ALA A 253 -5.98 10.19 -21.45
C ALA A 253 -5.48 10.35 -20.00
N THR A 254 -6.03 9.57 -19.06
CA THR A 254 -5.60 9.53 -17.65
C THR A 254 -4.11 9.14 -17.51
N GLY A 255 -3.65 8.13 -18.26
CA GLY A 255 -2.25 7.70 -18.26
C GLY A 255 -1.29 8.76 -18.78
N VAL A 256 -1.67 9.47 -19.85
CA VAL A 256 -0.92 10.60 -20.39
C VAL A 256 -0.78 11.72 -19.36
N ARG A 257 -1.80 11.98 -18.52
CA ARG A 257 -1.70 12.93 -17.40
C ARG A 257 -0.66 12.47 -16.36
N PHE A 258 -0.78 11.25 -15.84
CA PHE A 258 0.15 10.75 -14.81
C PHE A 258 1.62 10.70 -15.26
N LEU A 259 1.88 10.35 -16.53
CA LEU A 259 3.23 10.37 -17.08
C LEU A 259 3.73 11.81 -17.32
N LYS A 260 2.94 12.68 -17.96
CA LYS A 260 3.43 14.02 -18.38
C LYS A 260 3.35 15.10 -17.30
N GLU A 261 2.29 15.12 -16.50
CA GLU A 261 2.08 16.13 -15.46
C GLU A 261 2.76 15.77 -14.13
N ALA A 262 2.97 14.47 -13.87
CA ALA A 262 3.45 13.98 -12.58
C ALA A 262 4.72 13.10 -12.64
N GLY A 263 5.07 12.53 -13.80
CA GLY A 263 6.34 11.81 -13.99
C GLY A 263 6.35 10.35 -13.54
N ALA A 264 5.18 9.71 -13.40
CA ALA A 264 5.11 8.27 -13.11
C ALA A 264 5.81 7.45 -14.21
N HIS A 265 6.41 6.31 -13.84
CA HIS A 265 7.02 5.38 -14.80
C HIS A 265 6.05 4.30 -15.30
N ALA A 266 5.00 4.01 -14.53
CA ALA A 266 3.98 3.01 -14.78
C ALA A 266 2.66 3.41 -14.09
N VAL A 267 1.56 2.76 -14.47
CA VAL A 267 0.23 3.01 -13.91
C VAL A 267 -0.41 1.73 -13.37
N LYS A 268 -1.20 1.78 -12.28
CA LYS A 268 -1.97 0.64 -11.76
C LYS A 268 -3.47 0.82 -12.02
N LEU A 269 -4.14 -0.24 -12.50
CA LEU A 269 -5.58 -0.27 -12.80
C LEU A 269 -6.26 -1.48 -12.16
N GLU A 270 -7.51 -1.33 -11.69
CA GLU A 270 -8.24 -2.39 -10.99
C GLU A 270 -9.23 -3.16 -11.89
N GLY A 271 -9.13 -4.49 -11.86
CA GLY A 271 -10.03 -5.40 -12.58
C GLY A 271 -9.31 -6.38 -13.51
N GLY A 272 -10.05 -7.41 -13.96
CA GLY A 272 -9.55 -8.43 -14.88
C GLY A 272 -9.91 -8.17 -16.34
N ARG A 273 -10.48 -9.18 -17.02
CA ARG A 273 -10.95 -9.14 -18.42
C ARG A 273 -11.76 -7.88 -18.75
N ARG A 274 -12.53 -7.34 -17.79
CA ARG A 274 -13.31 -6.09 -17.95
C ARG A 274 -12.48 -4.83 -18.27
N ILE A 275 -11.16 -4.83 -18.03
CA ILE A 275 -10.26 -3.73 -18.37
C ILE A 275 -9.19 -4.10 -19.42
N ALA A 276 -9.22 -5.30 -20.00
CA ALA A 276 -8.17 -5.76 -20.91
C ALA A 276 -7.99 -4.85 -22.14
N ALA A 277 -9.04 -4.17 -22.59
CA ALA A 277 -8.96 -3.19 -23.68
C ALA A 277 -8.25 -1.89 -23.25
N GLN A 278 -8.48 -1.42 -22.01
CA GLN A 278 -7.78 -0.28 -21.41
C GLN A 278 -6.28 -0.58 -21.23
N VAL A 279 -5.97 -1.76 -20.68
CA VAL A 279 -4.58 -2.22 -20.47
C VAL A 279 -3.85 -2.28 -21.82
N ARG A 280 -4.47 -2.87 -22.85
CA ARG A 280 -3.90 -2.90 -24.20
C ARG A 280 -3.64 -1.51 -24.75
N ALA A 281 -4.62 -0.60 -24.74
CA ALA A 281 -4.43 0.73 -25.30
C ALA A 281 -3.38 1.58 -24.57
N LEU A 282 -3.16 1.33 -23.27
CA LEU A 282 -2.07 1.91 -22.51
C LEU A 282 -0.71 1.33 -22.93
N THR A 283 -0.57 0.00 -22.97
CA THR A 283 0.68 -0.67 -23.33
C THR A 283 1.07 -0.42 -24.80
N ASP A 284 0.11 -0.45 -25.73
CA ASP A 284 0.32 -0.16 -27.15
C ASP A 284 0.75 1.32 -27.37
N ALA A 285 0.36 2.23 -26.47
CA ALA A 285 0.82 3.62 -26.42
C ALA A 285 2.15 3.82 -25.64
N GLY A 286 2.80 2.73 -25.20
CA GLY A 286 4.07 2.75 -24.48
C GLY A 286 3.97 3.06 -22.98
N ILE A 287 2.78 3.00 -22.38
CA ILE A 287 2.55 3.24 -20.94
C ILE A 287 2.54 1.88 -20.20
N PRO A 288 3.52 1.57 -19.33
CA PRO A 288 3.55 0.30 -18.61
C PRO A 288 2.41 0.19 -17.59
N VAL A 289 1.68 -0.92 -17.61
CA VAL A 289 0.53 -1.15 -16.73
C VAL A 289 0.79 -2.25 -15.70
N VAL A 290 0.55 -1.96 -14.43
CA VAL A 290 0.41 -2.94 -13.36
C VAL A 290 -1.07 -3.27 -13.22
N GLY A 291 -1.45 -4.54 -13.37
CA GLY A 291 -2.84 -4.97 -13.10
C GLY A 291 -3.10 -5.07 -11.60
N HIS A 292 -4.36 -4.93 -11.16
CA HIS A 292 -4.78 -5.27 -9.80
C HIS A 292 -5.96 -6.22 -9.79
N LEU A 293 -5.78 -7.36 -9.11
CA LEU A 293 -6.74 -8.45 -8.96
C LEU A 293 -6.86 -8.91 -7.50
N GLY A 294 -7.95 -9.64 -7.22
CA GLY A 294 -8.32 -10.04 -5.87
C GLY A 294 -9.39 -9.08 -5.34
N PHE A 295 -9.29 -8.70 -4.06
CA PHE A 295 -10.11 -7.61 -3.54
C PHE A 295 -9.62 -6.28 -4.11
N THR A 296 -10.44 -5.63 -4.93
CA THR A 296 -10.16 -4.33 -5.54
C THR A 296 -10.94 -3.25 -4.79
N PRO A 297 -10.30 -2.38 -3.97
CA PRO A 297 -10.97 -1.38 -3.14
C PRO A 297 -11.99 -0.51 -3.88
N GLN A 298 -11.72 -0.13 -5.13
CA GLN A 298 -12.64 0.69 -5.94
C GLN A 298 -13.96 -0.03 -6.26
N SER A 299 -14.02 -1.35 -6.07
CA SER A 299 -15.21 -2.20 -6.24
C SER A 299 -15.87 -2.62 -4.92
N GLU A 300 -15.48 -2.05 -3.76
CA GLU A 300 -15.95 -2.46 -2.43
C GLU A 300 -17.49 -2.58 -2.30
N ASN A 301 -18.24 -1.69 -2.96
CA ASN A 301 -19.70 -1.65 -2.93
C ASN A 301 -20.32 -2.87 -3.65
N THR A 302 -19.67 -3.34 -4.71
CA THR A 302 -20.05 -4.57 -5.42
C THR A 302 -19.58 -5.83 -4.67
N LEU A 303 -18.42 -5.76 -4.02
CA LEU A 303 -17.83 -6.89 -3.29
C LEU A 303 -18.43 -7.10 -1.89
N GLY A 304 -19.12 -6.09 -1.33
CA GLY A 304 -19.68 -6.13 0.02
C GLY A 304 -18.62 -5.91 1.12
N GLY A 305 -17.70 -4.97 0.89
CA GLY A 305 -16.58 -4.63 1.78
C GLY A 305 -15.36 -5.57 1.63
N LYS A 306 -14.35 -5.36 2.49
CA LYS A 306 -13.05 -6.06 2.47
C LYS A 306 -13.21 -7.58 2.69
N ARG A 307 -13.26 -8.34 1.59
CA ARG A 307 -13.51 -9.79 1.57
C ARG A 307 -12.48 -10.51 0.72
N VAL A 308 -12.03 -11.68 1.21
CA VAL A 308 -11.09 -12.56 0.49
C VAL A 308 -11.73 -13.11 -0.79
N GLN A 309 -11.09 -12.90 -1.93
CA GLN A 309 -11.58 -13.30 -3.25
C GLN A 309 -10.99 -14.65 -3.69
N GLY A 310 -11.38 -15.19 -4.85
CA GLY A 310 -10.81 -16.44 -5.39
C GLY A 310 -11.13 -17.72 -4.59
N ARG A 311 -12.03 -17.67 -3.60
CA ARG A 311 -12.38 -18.83 -2.76
C ARG A 311 -13.21 -19.87 -3.51
N GLY A 312 -12.69 -21.10 -3.55
CA GLY A 312 -13.34 -22.23 -4.23
C GLY A 312 -13.04 -22.25 -5.73
N THR A 313 -13.03 -23.44 -6.33
CA THR A 313 -12.45 -23.71 -7.65
C THR A 313 -12.91 -22.74 -8.74
N GLN A 314 -14.22 -22.50 -8.87
CA GLN A 314 -14.75 -21.61 -9.90
C GLN A 314 -14.24 -20.16 -9.79
N ALA A 315 -14.06 -19.65 -8.56
CA ALA A 315 -13.53 -18.31 -8.33
C ALA A 315 -12.01 -18.26 -8.56
N ALA A 316 -11.28 -19.33 -8.24
CA ALA A 316 -9.86 -19.47 -8.52
C ALA A 316 -9.57 -19.55 -10.03
N GLU A 317 -10.35 -20.32 -10.79
CA GLU A 317 -10.27 -20.37 -12.26
C GLU A 317 -10.60 -19.01 -12.88
N ALA A 318 -11.66 -18.34 -12.40
CA ALA A 318 -12.03 -17.02 -12.89
C ALA A 318 -10.90 -16.00 -12.68
N LEU A 319 -10.33 -15.95 -11.46
CA LEU A 319 -9.22 -15.06 -11.11
C LEU A 319 -7.95 -15.38 -11.93
N SER A 320 -7.69 -16.65 -12.21
CA SER A 320 -6.57 -17.09 -13.06
C SER A 320 -6.76 -16.67 -14.52
N ALA A 321 -7.98 -16.81 -15.06
CA ALA A 321 -8.33 -16.34 -16.40
C ALA A 321 -8.29 -14.81 -16.53
N ASP A 322 -8.65 -14.09 -15.46
CA ASP A 322 -8.49 -12.64 -15.36
C ASP A 322 -7.02 -12.23 -15.34
N ALA A 323 -6.17 -12.93 -14.58
CA ALA A 323 -4.73 -12.66 -14.53
C ALA A 323 -4.03 -12.89 -15.88
N LEU A 324 -4.34 -14.00 -16.56
CA LEU A 324 -3.86 -14.27 -17.92
C LEU A 324 -4.33 -13.21 -18.91
N ALA A 325 -5.58 -12.76 -18.83
CA ALA A 325 -6.10 -11.72 -19.73
C ALA A 325 -5.38 -10.37 -19.58
N LEU A 326 -4.95 -10.00 -18.36
CA LEU A 326 -4.13 -8.81 -18.13
C LEU A 326 -2.72 -8.97 -18.71
N GLN A 327 -2.11 -10.15 -18.57
CA GLN A 327 -0.82 -10.46 -19.19
C GLN A 327 -0.87 -10.37 -20.72
N GLU A 328 -1.85 -11.02 -21.37
CA GLU A 328 -1.94 -10.99 -22.84
C GLU A 328 -2.38 -9.61 -23.36
N ALA A 329 -3.04 -8.79 -22.54
CA ALA A 329 -3.27 -7.37 -22.80
C ALA A 329 -2.00 -6.50 -22.65
N GLY A 330 -0.90 -7.03 -22.11
CA GLY A 330 0.38 -6.32 -21.99
C GLY A 330 0.66 -5.68 -20.63
N ALA A 331 0.01 -6.13 -19.55
CA ALA A 331 0.43 -5.75 -18.20
C ALA A 331 1.86 -6.25 -17.90
N VAL A 332 2.63 -5.47 -17.14
CA VAL A 332 4.04 -5.76 -16.81
C VAL A 332 4.23 -6.42 -15.44
N ALA A 333 3.21 -6.35 -14.59
CA ALA A 333 3.10 -7.01 -13.29
C ALA A 333 1.61 -7.08 -12.89
N VAL A 334 1.26 -7.92 -11.90
CA VAL A 334 -0.11 -8.00 -11.35
C VAL A 334 -0.08 -8.02 -9.83
N VAL A 335 -0.74 -7.06 -9.18
CA VAL A 335 -1.01 -7.08 -7.73
C VAL A 335 -2.12 -8.09 -7.44
N LEU A 336 -1.94 -8.87 -6.37
CA LEU A 336 -2.92 -9.81 -5.84
C LEU A 336 -3.28 -9.43 -4.39
N GLU A 337 -4.45 -8.81 -4.17
CA GLU A 337 -4.94 -8.41 -2.85
C GLU A 337 -5.95 -9.40 -2.25
N MET A 338 -5.75 -9.81 -0.99
CA MET A 338 -6.65 -10.68 -0.23
C MET A 338 -7.05 -11.97 -1.00
N VAL A 339 -6.07 -12.68 -1.57
CA VAL A 339 -6.24 -13.95 -2.29
C VAL A 339 -5.75 -15.13 -1.43
N PRO A 340 -6.40 -16.30 -1.43
CA PRO A 340 -5.85 -17.53 -0.82
C PRO A 340 -4.44 -17.85 -1.37
N SER A 341 -3.52 -18.26 -0.50
CA SER A 341 -2.10 -18.41 -0.87
C SER A 341 -1.85 -19.51 -1.90
N ASP A 342 -2.65 -20.58 -1.88
CA ASP A 342 -2.67 -21.64 -2.90
C ASP A 342 -3.11 -21.13 -4.27
N VAL A 343 -4.13 -20.26 -4.31
CA VAL A 343 -4.60 -19.61 -5.54
C VAL A 343 -3.57 -18.59 -6.04
N ALA A 344 -2.96 -17.82 -5.15
CA ALA A 344 -1.90 -16.86 -5.49
C ALA A 344 -0.62 -17.54 -6.00
N ALA A 345 -0.22 -18.66 -5.40
CA ALA A 345 0.89 -19.50 -5.87
C ALA A 345 0.65 -19.99 -7.30
N ARG A 346 -0.54 -20.56 -7.56
CA ARG A 346 -0.91 -21.01 -8.91
C ARG A 346 -0.96 -19.88 -9.94
N ILE A 347 -1.48 -18.69 -9.57
CA ILE A 347 -1.46 -17.52 -10.47
C ILE A 347 -0.01 -17.06 -10.74
N THR A 348 0.87 -17.15 -9.75
CA THR A 348 2.29 -16.83 -9.88
C THR A 348 3.00 -17.79 -10.82
N GLU A 349 2.70 -19.09 -10.75
CA GLU A 349 3.26 -20.14 -11.60
C GLU A 349 2.87 -19.98 -13.08
N ILE A 350 1.60 -19.69 -13.38
CA ILE A 350 1.12 -19.57 -14.78
C ILE A 350 1.47 -18.25 -15.46
N LEU A 351 1.92 -17.24 -14.71
CA LEU A 351 2.28 -15.93 -15.24
C LEU A 351 3.78 -15.81 -15.59
N ARG A 352 4.04 -15.31 -16.79
CA ARG A 352 5.36 -14.89 -17.31
C ARG A 352 5.80 -13.53 -16.75
N ILE A 353 4.87 -12.78 -16.16
CA ILE A 353 5.07 -11.49 -15.49
C ILE A 353 5.03 -11.66 -13.95
N PRO A 354 5.66 -10.76 -13.17
CA PRO A 354 5.67 -10.82 -11.72
C PRO A 354 4.31 -10.56 -11.06
N THR A 355 3.99 -11.37 -10.05
CA THR A 355 2.90 -11.13 -9.10
C THR A 355 3.40 -10.38 -7.87
N ILE A 356 2.61 -9.44 -7.35
CA ILE A 356 2.92 -8.66 -6.15
C ILE A 356 1.81 -8.88 -5.13
N GLY A 357 2.08 -9.60 -4.04
CA GLY A 357 1.07 -9.93 -3.04
C GLY A 357 0.81 -8.81 -2.05
N ILE A 358 -0.45 -8.68 -1.60
CA ILE A 358 -0.82 -8.01 -0.35
C ILE A 358 -1.91 -8.84 0.35
N GLY A 359 -1.51 -9.57 1.39
CA GLY A 359 -2.37 -10.60 1.99
C GLY A 359 -2.64 -11.80 1.08
N ALA A 360 -1.69 -12.13 0.18
CA ALA A 360 -1.77 -13.26 -0.76
C ALA A 360 -0.78 -14.41 -0.47
N GLY A 361 -0.11 -14.40 0.69
CA GLY A 361 0.93 -15.39 1.04
C GLY A 361 2.32 -15.02 0.53
N SER A 362 3.29 -15.91 0.73
CA SER A 362 4.72 -15.74 0.34
C SER A 362 5.01 -16.06 -1.12
N ASP A 363 4.13 -16.84 -1.76
CA ASP A 363 4.44 -17.62 -2.95
C ASP A 363 4.09 -16.84 -4.22
N VAL A 364 4.48 -15.57 -4.19
CA VAL A 364 4.31 -14.51 -5.20
C VAL A 364 5.67 -13.87 -5.50
N ASP A 365 5.86 -13.24 -6.65
CA ASP A 365 7.17 -12.71 -7.05
C ASP A 365 7.62 -11.45 -6.27
N GLY A 366 6.72 -10.81 -5.53
CA GLY A 366 7.03 -9.69 -4.65
C GLY A 366 5.91 -9.39 -3.65
N GLN A 367 6.09 -8.37 -2.82
CA GLN A 367 5.10 -7.94 -1.82
C GLN A 367 4.89 -6.43 -1.87
N VAL A 368 3.66 -5.98 -1.60
CA VAL A 368 3.31 -4.57 -1.36
C VAL A 368 2.63 -4.40 -0.01
N LEU A 369 2.96 -3.31 0.69
CA LEU A 369 2.22 -2.83 1.86
C LEU A 369 1.96 -1.33 1.77
N VAL A 370 0.85 -0.91 2.36
CA VAL A 370 0.63 0.50 2.71
C VAL A 370 1.67 0.88 3.76
N TRP A 371 2.46 1.93 3.52
CA TRP A 371 3.63 2.19 4.36
C TRP A 371 3.28 2.54 5.81
N LEU A 372 2.11 3.15 6.05
CA LEU A 372 1.63 3.51 7.39
C LEU A 372 1.33 2.27 8.25
N ASP A 373 0.75 1.23 7.64
CA ASP A 373 0.50 -0.06 8.30
C ASP A 373 1.83 -0.77 8.62
N MET A 374 2.78 -0.73 7.68
CA MET A 374 4.13 -1.28 7.82
C MET A 374 4.94 -0.56 8.92
N ALA A 375 4.86 0.77 8.99
CA ALA A 375 5.60 1.60 9.94
C ALA A 375 4.95 1.70 11.34
N GLY A 376 3.72 1.21 11.52
CA GLY A 376 2.98 1.37 12.78
C GLY A 376 2.65 2.83 13.07
N MET A 377 2.00 3.51 12.12
CA MET A 377 1.54 4.90 12.27
C MET A 377 0.25 5.03 13.10
N GLY A 378 -0.53 3.95 13.24
CA GLY A 378 -1.75 3.91 14.05
C GLY A 378 -1.90 2.60 14.82
N ASP A 379 -2.77 2.62 15.83
CA ASP A 379 -3.00 1.49 16.77
C ASP A 379 -3.66 0.27 16.11
N TRP A 380 -4.22 0.43 14.91
CA TRP A 380 -4.84 -0.64 14.12
C TRP A 380 -4.01 -0.92 12.86
N SER A 381 -3.93 -2.21 12.49
CA SER A 381 -3.29 -2.71 11.28
C SER A 381 -4.13 -3.85 10.69
N PRO A 382 -4.27 -3.99 9.35
CA PRO A 382 -4.94 -5.14 8.75
C PRO A 382 -4.14 -6.43 9.01
N LYS A 383 -4.85 -7.57 9.16
CA LYS A 383 -4.24 -8.87 9.56
C LYS A 383 -3.03 -9.32 8.69
N PHE A 384 -2.94 -8.87 7.44
CA PHE A 384 -1.84 -9.20 6.54
C PHE A 384 -0.61 -8.29 6.67
N ALA A 385 -0.73 -7.12 7.31
CA ALA A 385 0.36 -6.15 7.45
C ALA A 385 1.09 -6.36 8.78
N LYS A 386 2.35 -6.79 8.68
CA LYS A 386 3.29 -6.78 9.80
C LYS A 386 3.73 -5.33 10.05
N GLN A 387 3.60 -4.86 11.29
CA GLN A 387 4.29 -3.67 11.76
C GLN A 387 5.77 -3.99 11.99
N TYR A 388 6.67 -3.24 11.34
CA TYR A 388 8.12 -3.32 11.50
C TYR A 388 8.65 -2.26 12.48
N ALA A 389 7.86 -1.22 12.73
CA ALA A 389 8.15 -0.14 13.67
C ALA A 389 6.86 0.30 14.39
N GLN A 390 6.96 1.34 15.23
CA GLN A 390 5.84 1.99 15.92
C GLN A 390 6.00 3.51 15.80
N ILE A 391 6.14 4.00 14.56
CA ILE A 391 6.49 5.41 14.27
C ILE A 391 5.41 6.38 14.76
N GLY A 392 4.12 5.99 14.75
CA GLY A 392 3.03 6.82 15.27
C GLY A 392 3.17 7.13 16.76
N ARG A 393 3.62 6.14 17.56
CA ARG A 393 3.93 6.33 18.98
C ARG A 393 5.10 7.29 19.17
N ILE A 394 6.17 7.12 18.42
CA ILE A 394 7.39 7.95 18.51
C ILE A 394 7.08 9.41 18.12
N LEU A 395 6.31 9.62 17.05
CA LEU A 395 5.84 10.94 16.63
C LEU A 395 4.95 11.59 17.70
N GLY A 396 4.04 10.82 18.31
CA GLY A 396 3.20 11.27 19.41
C GLY A 396 3.96 11.58 20.70
N GLU A 397 5.12 10.96 20.93
CA GLU A 397 6.01 11.26 22.06
C GLU A 397 6.84 12.52 21.79
N ALA A 398 7.43 12.66 20.59
CA ALA A 398 8.15 13.85 20.18
C ALA A 398 7.26 15.11 20.19
N ALA A 399 6.01 14.99 19.72
CA ALA A 399 5.04 16.08 19.72
C ALA A 399 4.60 16.50 21.14
N ARG A 400 4.62 15.59 22.12
CA ARG A 400 4.38 15.92 23.54
C ARG A 400 5.59 16.63 24.13
N ALA A 401 6.80 16.08 23.97
CA ALA A 401 8.03 16.69 24.49
C ALA A 401 8.17 18.15 24.02
N TYR A 402 8.08 18.40 22.71
CA TYR A 402 8.08 19.75 22.14
C TYR A 402 7.01 20.66 22.76
N ALA A 403 5.78 20.16 22.92
CA ALA A 403 4.69 20.94 23.48
C ALA A 403 4.86 21.21 24.99
N ASP A 404 5.56 20.34 25.72
CA ASP A 404 5.88 20.51 27.14
C ASP A 404 7.08 21.45 27.35
N ASP A 405 8.09 21.40 26.48
CA ASP A 405 9.20 22.38 26.48
C ASP A 405 8.71 23.81 26.17
N VAL A 406 7.81 23.96 25.19
CA VAL A 406 7.16 25.25 24.88
C VAL A 406 6.30 25.75 26.05
N ARG A 407 5.66 24.86 26.82
CA ARG A 407 4.89 25.23 28.02
C ARG A 407 5.77 25.60 29.20
N ALA A 408 6.93 24.95 29.34
CA ALA A 408 7.91 25.24 30.37
C ALA A 408 8.73 26.52 30.08
N GLY A 409 8.74 26.98 28.82
CA GLY A 409 9.62 28.06 28.37
C GLY A 409 11.07 27.63 28.20
N THR A 410 11.33 26.32 28.07
CA THR A 410 12.67 25.75 27.79
C THR A 410 12.97 25.74 26.30
N PHE A 411 11.96 25.80 25.42
CA PHE A 411 12.12 25.99 23.98
C PHE A 411 11.41 27.26 23.48
N PRO A 412 12.06 28.09 22.63
CA PRO A 412 13.47 27.99 22.21
C PRO A 412 14.42 28.40 23.34
N ASP A 413 15.56 27.70 23.42
CA ASP A 413 16.68 28.08 24.27
C ASP A 413 17.58 29.14 23.59
N ALA A 414 18.74 29.43 24.18
CA ALA A 414 19.71 30.39 23.64
C ALA A 414 20.46 29.91 22.38
N GLU A 415 20.60 28.60 22.14
CA GLU A 415 21.21 28.06 20.91
C GLU A 415 20.23 28.10 19.73
N HIS A 416 18.93 27.97 20.04
CA HIS A 416 17.82 28.04 19.09
C HIS A 416 17.25 29.47 18.88
N SER A 417 17.89 30.50 19.45
CA SER A 417 17.44 31.89 19.40
C SER A 417 18.44 32.81 18.68
N PHE A 418 17.94 33.72 17.84
CA PHE A 418 18.74 34.80 17.27
C PHE A 418 18.83 35.97 18.25
N LEU A 419 20.03 36.25 18.74
CA LEU A 419 20.33 37.39 19.62
C LEU A 419 20.63 38.65 18.80
N THR A 420 20.34 39.82 19.37
CA THR A 420 20.56 41.16 18.79
C THR A 420 21.75 41.87 19.41
#